data_AF-A0A938EMP6-F1
#
_entry.id   AF-A0A938EMP6-F1
#
_cell.length_a   1.000
_cell.length_b   1.000
_cell.length_c   1.000
_cell.angle_alpha   90.00
_cell.angle_beta   90.00
_cell.angle_gamma   90.00
#
_symmetry.space_group_name_H-M   'P 1'
#
loop_
_entity.id
_entity.type
_entity.pdbx_description
1 polymer ?
#
loop_
_entity_poly.entity_id
_entity_poly.type
_entity_poly.pdbx_seq_one_letter_code
_entity_poly.pdbx_strand_id
1 'polypeptide(L)' 'MTISVGDPIPDVTLRVVTETGADAVSSADLLGSGRVVLFAVPGAF' A
#
# COMPACT_ATOMS: atom_id res chain seq x y z
N MET A 1 12.56 10.75 0.54
CA MET A 1 13.17 9.45 0.17
C MET A 1 12.56 9.02 -1.14
N THR A 2 13.39 8.76 -2.15
CA THR A 2 12.97 8.30 -3.48
C THR A 2 13.15 6.79 -3.56
N ILE A 3 12.14 6.07 -4.05
CA ILE A 3 12.22 4.63 -4.29
C ILE A 3 12.86 4.41 -5.66
N SER A 4 13.84 3.50 -5.75
CA SER A 4 14.52 3.12 -6.99
C SER A 4 14.21 1.66 -7.39
N VAL A 5 14.55 1.29 -8.62
CA VAL A 5 14.39 -0.08 -9.09
C VAL A 5 15.26 -1.02 -8.24
N GLY A 6 14.65 -2.06 -7.69
CA GLY A 6 15.30 -3.04 -6.82
C GLY A 6 15.21 -2.72 -5.33
N ASP A 7 14.78 -1.52 -4.96
CA ASP A 7 14.55 -1.19 -3.55
C ASP A 7 13.31 -1.91 -3.01
N PRO A 8 13.36 -2.37 -1.75
CA PRO A 8 12.16 -2.86 -1.09
C PRO A 8 11.18 -1.70 -0.87
N ILE A 9 9.89 -1.99 -1.01
CA ILE A 9 8.84 -1.02 -0.66
C ILE A 9 8.89 -0.79 0.86
N PRO A 10 8.91 0.46 1.34
CA PRO A 10 8.86 0.76 2.76
C PRO A 10 7.58 0.21 3.40
N ASP A 11 7.74 -0.43 4.55
CA ASP A 11 6.62 -0.83 5.38
C ASP A 11 6.02 0.40 6.08
N VAL A 12 4.76 0.68 5.79
CA VAL A 12 4.00 1.82 6.30
C VAL A 12 2.58 1.41 6.63
N THR A 13 1.97 2.05 7.62
CA THR A 13 0.55 1.83 7.93
C THR A 13 -0.34 2.57 6.93
N LEU A 14 -1.23 1.84 6.27
CA LEU A 14 -2.27 2.33 5.37
C LEU A 14 -3.64 2.20 6.03
N ARG A 15 -4.62 2.98 5.54
CA ARG A 15 -6.03 2.78 5.88
C ARG A 15 -6.79 2.19 4.71
N VAL A 16 -7.43 1.07 4.93
CA VAL A 16 -8.27 0.39 3.93
C VAL A 16 -9.71 0.41 4.42
N VAL A 17 -10.62 0.76 3.51
CA VAL A 17 -12.06 0.74 3.80
C VAL A 17 -12.54 -0.70 3.71
N THR A 18 -13.09 -1.19 4.81
CA THR A 18 -13.74 -2.50 4.97
C THR A 18 -15.23 -2.29 5.23
N GLU A 19 -16.01 -3.38 5.28
CA GLU A 19 -17.46 -3.31 5.51
C GLU A 19 -17.83 -2.67 6.86
N THR A 20 -16.93 -2.72 7.84
CA THR A 20 -17.14 -2.23 9.20
C THR A 20 -16.53 -0.86 9.46
N GLY A 21 -15.75 -0.31 8.54
CA GLY A 21 -15.08 0.98 8.72
C GLY A 21 -13.71 1.06 8.03
N ALA A 22 -12.85 1.97 8.50
CA ALA A 22 -11.49 2.09 7.97
C ALA A 22 -10.48 1.40 8.90
N ASP A 23 -9.92 0.29 8.43
CA ASP A 23 -8.96 -0.51 9.18
C ASP A 23 -7.53 -0.08 8.89
N ALA A 24 -6.67 -0.16 9.91
CA ALA A 24 -5.25 0.07 9.78
C ALA A 24 -4.55 -1.23 9.36
N VAL A 25 -3.82 -1.21 8.24
CA VAL A 25 -3.11 -2.37 7.69
C VAL A 25 -1.67 -1.99 7.32
N SER A 26 -0.71 -2.90 7.45
CA SER A 26 0.66 -2.69 6.95
C SER A 26 0.68 -2.76 5.42
N SER A 27 1.51 -1.94 4.77
CA SER A 27 1.75 -2.03 3.33
C SER A 27 2.43 -3.34 2.95
N ALA A 28 3.26 -3.93 3.82
CA ALA A 28 3.85 -5.24 3.59
C ALA A 28 2.78 -6.35 3.56
N ASP A 29 1.83 -6.31 4.49
CA ASP A 29 0.72 -7.28 4.52
C ASP A 29 -0.24 -7.08 3.34
N LEU A 30 -0.55 -5.82 3.01
CA LEU A 30 -1.49 -5.48 1.94
C LEU A 30 -0.94 -5.80 0.55
N LEU A 31 0.35 -5.52 0.31
CA LEU A 31 1.01 -5.86 -0.95
C LEU A 31 1.36 -7.37 -1.02
N GLY A 32 1.45 -8.03 0.14
CA GLY A 32 1.47 -9.48 0.26
C GLY A 32 2.58 -10.16 -0.55
N SER A 33 2.20 -11.21 -1.28
CA SER A 33 3.11 -12.00 -2.12
C SER A 33 2.68 -12.01 -3.58
N GLY A 34 3.65 -12.14 -4.49
CA GLY A 34 3.41 -12.16 -5.93
C GLY A 34 3.76 -10.84 -6.61
N ARG A 35 3.26 -10.64 -7.82
CA ARG A 35 3.49 -9.42 -8.60
C ARG A 35 2.34 -8.45 -8.40
N VAL A 36 2.61 -7.33 -7.76
CA VAL A 36 1.63 -6.26 -7.50
C VAL A 36 1.99 -5.01 -8.30
N VAL A 37 0.97 -4.30 -8.78
CA VAL A 37 1.09 -2.98 -9.39
C VAL A 37 0.31 -1.99 -8.53
N LEU A 38 1.02 -1.02 -7.95
CA LEU A 38 0.44 0.02 -7.11
C LEU A 38 0.26 1.31 -7.92
N PHE A 39 -0.94 1.89 -7.90
CA PHE A 39 -1.24 3.16 -8.55
C PHE A 39 -1.45 4.24 -7.48
N ALA A 40 -0.73 5.35 -7.59
CA ALA A 40 -0.94 6.55 -6.77
C ALA A 40 -1.55 7.65 -7.64
N VAL A 41 -2.72 8.15 -7.23
CA VAL A 41 -3.46 9.20 -7.95
C VAL A 41 -3.63 10.45 -7.07
N PRO A 42 -3.80 11.66 -7.65
CA PRO A 42 -3.87 12.90 -6.87
C PRO A 42 -5.10 13.05 -5.96
N GLY A 43 -6.15 12.26 -6.15
CA GLY A 43 -7.40 12.38 -5.39
C GLY A 43 -8.26 11.13 -5.52
N ALA A 44 -9.37 11.10 -4.77
CA ALA A 44 -10.26 9.94 -4.68
C ALA A 44 -10.73 9.46 -6.06
N PHE A 45 -10.64 8.15 -6.27
CA PHE A 45 -11.27 7.39 -7.35
C PHE A 45 -12.40 6.56 -6.77
#